data_AF-A0A846QPE7-F1
#
_entry.id   AF-A0A846QPE7-F1
#
_cell.length_a   1.000
_cell.length_b   1.000
_cell.length_c   1.000
_cell.angle_alpha   90.00
_cell.angle_beta   90.00
_cell.angle_gamma   90.00
#
_symmetry.space_group_name_H-M   'P 1'
#
loop_
_entity.id
_entity.type
_entity.pdbx_description
1 polymer ?
#
loop_
_entity_poly.entity_id
_entity_poly.type
_entity_poly.pdbx_seq_one_letter_code
_entity_poly.pdbx_strand_id
1 'polypeptide(L)'
;METLDKQEINEIRDPDNHASILRLERNNKALSQLKRKLASYTCEPQTRSLYERMELLKSQLEVLLQKNKEIIASLKQRGPNMVVDRDRSKEQITEFNEIQKSVNEYVAGIGNHR
;
A
#
# COMPACT_ATOMS: atom_id res chain seq x y z
N MET A 1 -23.57 -9.57 -37.09
CA MET A 1 -22.83 -8.31 -36.93
C MET A 1 -23.34 -7.68 -35.66
N GLU A 2 -22.61 -7.83 -34.56
CA GLU A 2 -22.78 -7.00 -33.36
C GLU A 2 -21.40 -6.43 -33.07
N THR A 3 -21.22 -5.18 -33.44
CA THR A 3 -19.99 -4.43 -33.14
C THR A 3 -20.03 -4.10 -31.66
N LEU A 4 -19.26 -4.82 -30.87
CA LEU A 4 -18.93 -4.39 -29.51
C LEU A 4 -18.31 -2.99 -29.58
N ASP A 5 -18.81 -2.13 -28.70
CA ASP A 5 -18.60 -0.69 -28.74
C ASP A 5 -17.11 -0.35 -28.66
N LYS A 6 -16.63 0.49 -29.59
CA LYS A 6 -15.21 0.84 -29.70
C LYS A 6 -14.70 1.61 -28.48
N GLN A 7 -15.60 2.08 -27.62
CA GLN A 7 -15.28 2.77 -26.37
C GLN A 7 -14.77 1.82 -25.27
N GLU A 8 -15.32 0.60 -25.12
CA GLU A 8 -14.87 -0.34 -24.07
C GLU A 8 -13.45 -0.87 -24.30
N ILE A 9 -13.02 -1.00 -25.56
CA ILE A 9 -11.69 -1.53 -25.89
C ILE A 9 -10.58 -0.49 -25.63
N ASN A 10 -10.92 0.80 -25.62
CA ASN A 10 -9.92 1.88 -25.52
C ASN A 10 -9.54 2.24 -24.08
N GLU A 11 -10.37 1.91 -23.08
CA GLU A 11 -10.05 2.14 -21.65
C GLU A 11 -9.01 1.16 -21.09
N ILE A 12 -8.78 0.04 -21.79
CA ILE A 12 -7.75 -0.96 -21.44
C ILE A 12 -6.33 -0.44 -21.71
N ARG A 13 -6.18 0.68 -22.43
CA ARG A 13 -4.90 1.14 -23.01
C ARG A 13 -4.43 2.52 -22.54
N ASP A 14 -4.73 2.90 -21.31
CA ASP A 14 -3.94 3.95 -20.65
C ASP A 14 -2.76 3.30 -19.91
N PRO A 15 -1.53 3.32 -20.48
CA PRO A 15 -0.37 2.67 -19.88
C PRO A 15 0.00 3.28 -18.51
N ASP A 16 -0.34 4.55 -18.28
CA ASP A 16 -0.10 5.23 -17.00
C ASP A 16 -1.09 4.75 -15.92
N ASN A 17 -2.33 4.45 -16.28
CA ASN A 17 -3.32 3.84 -15.38
C ASN A 17 -2.89 2.44 -14.94
N HIS A 18 -2.58 1.58 -15.91
CA HIS A 18 -2.19 0.21 -15.61
C HIS A 18 -0.92 0.18 -14.77
N ALA A 19 0.06 1.05 -15.07
CA ALA A 19 1.26 1.19 -14.25
C ALA A 19 0.95 1.65 -12.82
N SER A 20 0.04 2.60 -12.63
CA SER A 20 -0.33 3.12 -11.30
C SER A 20 -1.03 2.05 -10.44
N ILE A 21 -2.00 1.33 -11.04
CA ILE A 21 -2.67 0.20 -10.37
C ILE A 21 -1.66 -0.88 -9.98
N LEU A 22 -0.79 -1.29 -10.91
CA LEU A 22 0.24 -2.30 -10.64
C LEU A 22 1.19 -1.87 -9.51
N ARG A 23 1.55 -0.58 -9.42
CA ARG A 23 2.38 -0.06 -8.33
C ARG A 23 1.65 -0.13 -7.00
N LEU A 24 0.38 0.29 -6.93
CA LEU A 24 -0.42 0.18 -5.71
C LEU A 24 -0.64 -1.27 -5.27
N GLU A 25 -0.86 -2.19 -6.21
CA GLU A 25 -0.97 -3.63 -5.91
C GLU A 25 0.34 -4.20 -5.34
N ARG A 26 1.49 -3.82 -5.92
CA ARG A 26 2.81 -4.19 -5.40
C ARG A 26 3.03 -3.62 -4.00
N ASN A 27 2.68 -2.35 -3.77
CA ASN A 27 2.78 -1.72 -2.47
C ASN A 27 1.91 -2.44 -1.43
N ASN A 28 0.67 -2.80 -1.78
CA ASN A 28 -0.20 -3.58 -0.90
C ASN A 28 0.36 -4.95 -0.53
N LYS A 29 0.98 -5.63 -1.49
CA LYS A 29 1.67 -6.90 -1.21
C LYS A 29 2.85 -6.68 -0.25
N ALA A 30 3.65 -5.63 -0.46
CA ALA A 30 4.77 -5.28 0.41
C ALA A 30 4.29 -4.89 1.82
N LEU A 31 3.23 -4.09 1.96
CA LEU A 31 2.61 -3.74 3.24
C LEU A 31 2.14 -4.98 4.01
N SER A 32 1.50 -5.91 3.30
CA SER A 32 1.08 -7.19 3.88
C SER A 32 2.27 -8.01 4.39
N GLN A 33 3.40 -8.00 3.67
CA GLN A 33 4.64 -8.65 4.10
C GLN A 33 5.27 -7.95 5.32
N LEU A 34 5.29 -6.61 5.35
CA LEU A 34 5.77 -5.84 6.50
C LEU A 34 4.95 -6.13 7.76
N LYS A 35 3.62 -6.20 7.63
CA LYS A 35 2.72 -6.58 8.74
C LYS A 35 3.05 -7.97 9.28
N ARG A 36 3.26 -8.95 8.40
CA ARG A 36 3.67 -10.31 8.79
C ARG A 36 5.04 -10.33 9.47
N LYS A 37 5.99 -9.52 8.99
CA LYS A 37 7.32 -9.40 9.59
C LYS A 37 7.25 -8.84 11.00
N LEU A 38 6.48 -7.76 11.21
CA LEU A 38 6.24 -7.21 12.55
C LEU A 38 5.61 -8.24 13.49
N ALA A 39 4.69 -9.07 12.99
CA ALA A 39 4.08 -10.14 13.77
C ALA A 39 4.99 -11.36 14.03
N SER A 40 6.22 -11.37 13.51
CA SER A 40 7.14 -12.49 13.72
C SER A 40 7.80 -12.43 15.11
N TYR A 41 8.20 -13.60 15.63
CA TYR A 41 8.95 -13.71 16.89
C TYR A 41 10.30 -12.98 16.86
N THR A 42 10.86 -12.72 15.67
CA THR A 42 12.09 -11.93 15.54
C THR A 42 11.88 -10.44 15.80
N CYS A 43 10.64 -9.98 15.77
CA CYS A 43 10.23 -8.61 16.04
C CYS A 43 9.45 -8.48 17.34
N GLU A 44 9.57 -9.45 18.26
CA GLU A 44 8.86 -9.43 19.53
C GLU A 44 9.35 -8.27 20.42
N PRO A 45 8.45 -7.40 20.93
CA PRO A 45 8.83 -6.25 21.72
C PRO A 45 9.22 -6.66 23.14
N GLN A 46 10.41 -6.24 23.57
CA GLN A 46 10.93 -6.56 24.92
C GLN A 46 10.61 -5.50 25.98
N THR A 47 10.13 -4.34 25.54
CA THR A 47 9.75 -3.23 26.42
C THR A 47 8.36 -2.74 26.05
N ARG A 48 7.70 -2.09 27.02
CA ARG A 48 6.40 -1.47 26.79
C ARG A 48 6.42 -0.47 25.64
N SER A 49 7.46 0.36 25.55
CA SER A 49 7.60 1.35 24.47
C SER A 49 7.75 0.70 23.09
N LEU A 50 8.48 -0.42 22.98
CA LEU A 50 8.58 -1.19 21.75
C LEU A 50 7.24 -1.82 21.37
N TYR A 51 6.46 -2.27 22.35
CA TYR A 51 5.11 -2.81 22.12
C TYR A 51 4.18 -1.73 21.57
N GLU A 52 4.11 -0.57 22.23
CA GLU A 52 3.28 0.54 21.78
C GLU A 52 3.66 1.00 20.36
N ARG A 53 4.96 1.08 20.06
CA ARG A 53 5.46 1.41 18.72
C ARG A 53 5.06 0.34 17.69
N MET A 54 5.15 -0.93 18.03
CA MET A 54 4.77 -2.04 17.14
C MET A 54 3.28 -2.01 16.79
N GLU A 55 2.44 -1.83 17.79
CA GLU A 55 0.99 -1.78 17.61
C GLU A 55 0.56 -0.55 16.79
N LEU A 56 1.21 0.60 17.02
CA LEU A 56 1.02 1.79 16.18
C LEU A 56 1.35 1.50 14.71
N LEU A 57 2.50 0.89 14.44
CA LEU A 57 2.92 0.54 13.08
C LEU A 57 1.95 -0.45 12.42
N LYS A 58 1.47 -1.47 13.15
CA LYS A 58 0.46 -2.41 12.62
C LYS A 58 -0.85 -1.71 12.27
N SER A 59 -1.32 -0.81 13.13
CA SER A 59 -2.54 -0.04 12.89
C SER A 59 -2.42 0.84 11.64
N GLN A 60 -1.31 1.57 11.51
CA GLN A 60 -1.03 2.39 10.34
C GLN A 60 -0.92 1.56 9.05
N LEU A 61 -0.30 0.38 9.11
CA LEU A 61 -0.23 -0.55 7.97
C LEU A 61 -1.63 -1.02 7.54
N GLU A 62 -2.52 -1.32 8.49
CA GLU A 62 -3.89 -1.76 8.18
C GLU A 62 -4.71 -0.66 7.51
N VAL A 63 -4.63 0.56 8.04
CA VAL A 63 -5.29 1.73 7.47
C VAL A 63 -4.82 1.95 6.03
N LEU A 64 -3.51 1.90 5.79
CA LEU A 64 -2.94 2.11 4.46
C LEU A 64 -3.33 0.99 3.48
N LEU A 65 -3.34 -0.26 3.93
CA LEU A 65 -3.82 -1.39 3.14
C LEU A 65 -5.27 -1.21 2.70
N GLN A 66 -6.13 -0.74 3.61
CA GLN A 66 -7.55 -0.52 3.32
C GLN A 66 -7.75 0.64 2.34
N LYS A 67 -7.10 1.78 2.56
CA LYS A 67 -7.13 2.93 1.63
C LYS A 67 -6.67 2.53 0.23
N ASN A 68 -5.55 1.82 0.11
CA ASN A 68 -5.05 1.37 -1.18
C ASN A 68 -6.02 0.41 -1.88
N LYS A 69 -6.68 -0.50 -1.15
CA LYS A 69 -7.72 -1.37 -1.75
C LYS A 69 -8.87 -0.55 -2.33
N GLU A 70 -9.33 0.47 -1.61
CA GLU A 70 -10.41 1.36 -2.06
C GLU A 70 -10.01 2.16 -3.31
N ILE A 71 -8.78 2.68 -3.35
CA ILE A 71 -8.26 3.41 -4.51
C ILE A 71 -8.09 2.49 -5.71
N ILE A 72 -7.53 1.28 -5.53
CA ILE A 72 -7.42 0.28 -6.60
C ILE A 72 -8.80 -0.08 -7.14
N ALA A 73 -9.80 -0.29 -6.27
CA ALA A 73 -11.16 -0.59 -6.69
C ALA A 73 -11.78 0.57 -7.48
N SER A 74 -11.57 1.82 -7.03
CA SER A 74 -12.07 3.02 -7.70
C SER A 74 -11.43 3.20 -9.09
N LEU A 75 -10.10 3.05 -9.19
CA LEU A 75 -9.34 3.14 -10.44
C LEU A 75 -9.76 2.07 -11.46
N LYS A 76 -10.07 0.84 -10.98
CA LYS A 76 -10.55 -0.25 -11.83
C LYS A 76 -11.98 -0.05 -12.34
N GLN A 77 -12.83 0.68 -11.59
CA GLN A 77 -14.23 0.90 -11.95
C GLN A 77 -14.47 2.13 -12.81
N ARG A 78 -13.68 3.21 -12.62
CA ARG A 78 -13.97 4.54 -13.18
C ARG A 78 -12.94 5.03 -14.19
N GLY A 79 -11.84 4.31 -14.37
CA GLY A 79 -10.72 4.75 -15.21
C GLY A 79 -9.90 5.90 -14.59
N PRO A 80 -8.73 6.23 -15.16
CA PRO A 80 -7.73 7.13 -14.59
C PRO A 80 -8.03 8.63 -14.73
N ASN A 81 -9.11 9.00 -15.44
CA ASN A 81 -9.37 10.38 -15.85
C ASN A 81 -9.80 11.30 -14.70
N MET A 82 -9.97 10.77 -13.49
CA MET A 82 -10.18 11.59 -12.30
C MET A 82 -8.82 12.03 -11.75
N VAL A 83 -8.47 13.31 -11.94
CA VAL A 83 -7.28 13.97 -11.35
C VAL A 83 -7.12 13.62 -9.86
N VAL A 84 -8.26 13.52 -9.16
CA VAL A 84 -8.37 13.10 -7.76
C VAL A 84 -7.76 11.73 -7.48
N ASP A 85 -7.97 10.73 -8.34
CA ASP A 85 -7.46 9.37 -8.13
C ASP A 85 -5.96 9.28 -8.42
N ARG A 86 -5.45 10.13 -9.32
CA ARG A 86 -4.01 10.24 -9.60
C ARG A 86 -3.26 10.86 -8.41
N ASP A 87 -3.77 11.95 -7.85
CA ASP A 87 -3.13 12.61 -6.70
C ASP A 87 -3.18 11.74 -5.45
N ARG A 88 -4.33 11.07 -5.20
CA ARG A 88 -4.44 10.06 -4.14
C ARG A 88 -3.44 8.93 -4.30
N SER A 89 -3.25 8.43 -5.53
CA SER A 89 -2.25 7.38 -5.80
C SER A 89 -0.82 7.81 -5.45
N LYS A 90 -0.46 9.08 -5.72
CA LYS A 90 0.85 9.62 -5.33
C LYS A 90 1.00 9.74 -3.82
N GLU A 91 -0.01 10.28 -3.14
CA GLU A 91 -0.03 10.37 -1.67
C GLU A 91 0.17 9.00 -1.02
N GLN A 92 -0.54 7.98 -1.51
CA GLN A 92 -0.39 6.61 -1.00
C GLN A 92 1.00 6.02 -1.23
N ILE A 93 1.69 6.37 -2.32
CA ILE A 93 3.08 5.95 -2.54
C ILE A 93 4.02 6.62 -1.52
N THR A 94 3.79 7.89 -1.21
CA THR A 94 4.56 8.60 -0.18
C THR A 94 4.32 8.01 1.20
N GLU A 95 3.05 7.83 1.60
CA GLU A 95 2.67 7.18 2.87
C GLU A 95 3.30 5.78 2.98
N PHE A 96 3.34 5.01 1.88
CA PHE A 96 4.00 3.71 1.81
C PHE A 96 5.50 3.80 2.14
N ASN A 97 6.21 4.74 1.53
CA ASN A 97 7.65 4.89 1.75
C ASN A 97 7.96 5.27 3.21
N GLU A 98 7.15 6.15 3.80
CA GLU A 98 7.30 6.59 5.19
C GLU A 98 7.06 5.46 6.18
N ILE A 99 6.00 4.68 5.98
CA ILE A 99 5.71 3.54 6.87
C ILE A 99 6.76 2.43 6.71
N GLN A 100 7.21 2.17 5.48
CA GLN A 100 8.26 1.20 5.23
C GLN A 100 9.57 1.60 5.93
N LYS A 101 9.93 2.89 5.88
CA LYS A 101 11.07 3.43 6.63
C LYS A 101 10.89 3.23 8.13
N SER A 102 9.74 3.61 8.68
CA SER A 102 9.43 3.49 10.11
C SER A 102 9.48 2.04 10.61
N VAL A 103 9.01 1.08 9.80
CA VAL A 103 9.10 -0.35 10.11
C VAL A 103 10.55 -0.84 10.07
N ASN A 104 11.34 -0.41 9.09
CA ASN A 104 12.75 -0.79 9.01
C ASN A 104 13.55 -0.24 10.20
N GLU A 105 13.29 0.99 10.62
CA GLU A 105 13.88 1.57 11.83
C GLU A 105 13.51 0.81 13.10
N TYR A 106 12.24 0.38 13.22
CA TYR A 106 11.81 -0.46 14.33
C TYR A 106 12.55 -1.80 14.36
N VAL A 107 12.63 -2.49 13.21
CA VAL A 107 13.33 -3.78 13.10
C VAL A 107 14.83 -3.64 13.42
N ALA A 108 15.48 -2.58 12.93
CA ALA A 108 16.88 -2.29 13.24
C ALA A 108 17.07 -1.99 14.74
N GLY A 109 16.13 -1.25 15.34
CA GLY A 109 16.14 -0.92 16.76
C GLY A 109 16.02 -2.15 17.66
N ILE A 110 15.18 -3.14 17.30
CA ILE A 110 15.11 -4.41 18.03
C ILE A 110 16.43 -5.17 17.98
N GLY A 111 17.11 -5.18 16.82
CA GLY A 111 18.42 -5.83 16.69
C GLY A 111 19.48 -5.27 17.64
N ASN A 112 19.36 -3.99 18.01
CA ASN A 112 20.25 -3.32 18.98
C ASN A 112 19.87 -3.55 20.45
N HIS A 113 18.69 -4.11 20.73
CA HIS A 113 18.22 -4.46 22.09
C HIS A 113 18.49 -5.93 22.46
N ARG A 114 18.99 -6.74 21.52
CA ARG A 114 19.45 -8.12 21.74
C ARG A 114 20.94 -8.16 22.04
#